data_AF-A0A074Y522-F1
#
_entry.id   AF-A0A074Y522-F1
#
_cell.length_a   1.000
_cell.length_b   1.000
_cell.length_c   1.000
_cell.angle_alpha   90.00
_cell.angle_beta   90.00
_cell.angle_gamma   90.00
#
_symmetry.space_group_name_H-M   'P 1'
#
loop_
_entity.id
_entity.type
_entity.pdbx_description
1 polymer ?
#
loop_
_entity_poly.entity_id
_entity_poly.type
_entity_poly.pdbx_seq_one_letter_code
_entity_poly.pdbx_strand_id
1 'polypeptide(L)'
;MPTMSNPFATFLIIGPTCFFLGVLFASFPYDYNVLWTTPPNLIPGVDARAPYYQMLEDHLKFIHASPPLISRILHIVIATGLLGFITKLYKPSEANLLFDGASLVLYMCGVTVYIANIVKGMRVVTSGIYGNPALTEGQVDDSGDYLSREDSLKVLAASDTILALLLVGVLILQAGQWYANKKEADEIEEMDKKHDTKKALQKEKKKQ
;
A
#
# COMPACT_ATOMS: atom_id res chain seq x y z
N MET A 1 28.13 8.58 -15.31
CA MET A 1 28.08 8.69 -13.83
C MET A 1 26.90 7.86 -13.37
N PRO A 2 27.09 6.85 -12.52
CA PRO A 2 25.97 6.14 -11.94
C PRO A 2 25.18 7.15 -11.10
N THR A 3 23.89 7.30 -11.42
CA THR A 3 23.00 8.20 -10.70
C THR A 3 22.78 7.62 -9.32
N MET A 4 23.49 8.15 -8.33
CA MET A 4 23.26 7.86 -6.91
C MET A 4 21.76 7.92 -6.64
N SER A 5 21.21 6.85 -6.04
CA SER A 5 19.80 6.77 -5.64
C SER A 5 19.37 8.05 -4.93
N ASN A 6 18.19 8.60 -5.23
CA ASN A 6 17.71 9.83 -4.61
C ASN A 6 17.06 9.48 -3.26
N PRO A 7 17.76 9.62 -2.11
CA PRO A 7 17.24 9.17 -0.81
C PRO A 7 15.99 9.94 -0.39
N PHE A 8 15.87 11.19 -0.83
CA PHE A 8 14.70 12.01 -0.58
C PHE A 8 13.45 11.46 -1.28
N ALA A 9 13.57 11.05 -2.54
CA ALA A 9 12.45 10.47 -3.28
C ALA A 9 12.01 9.12 -2.67
N THR A 10 12.95 8.30 -2.19
CA THR A 10 12.62 7.07 -1.45
C THR A 10 11.85 7.38 -0.16
N PHE A 11 12.24 8.40 0.58
CA PHE A 11 11.54 8.83 1.79
C PHE A 11 10.10 9.30 1.49
N LEU A 12 9.90 10.03 0.39
CA LEU A 12 8.58 10.43 -0.08
C LEU A 12 7.67 9.25 -0.46
N ILE A 13 8.21 8.05 -0.70
CA ILE A 13 7.43 6.82 -0.94
C ILE A 13 7.17 6.09 0.37
N ILE A 14 8.21 5.85 1.17
CA ILE A 14 8.13 5.06 2.40
C ILE A 14 7.24 5.74 3.44
N GLY A 15 7.38 7.06 3.63
CA GLY A 15 6.60 7.81 4.63
C GLY A 15 5.09 7.66 4.44
N PRO A 16 4.54 8.02 3.28
CA PRO A 16 3.13 7.79 2.94
C PRO A 16 2.70 6.32 3.05
N THR A 17 3.53 5.38 2.59
CA THR A 17 3.21 3.94 2.64
C THR A 17 3.05 3.45 4.07
N CYS A 18 3.97 3.82 4.97
CA CYS A 18 3.89 3.51 6.40
C CYS A 18 2.71 4.20 7.09
N PHE A 19 2.40 5.46 6.72
CA PHE A 19 1.23 6.16 7.24
C PHE A 19 -0.07 5.41 6.91
N PHE A 20 -0.25 4.98 5.65
CA PHE A 20 -1.42 4.21 5.24
C PHE A 20 -1.50 2.85 5.91
N LEU A 21 -0.38 2.14 6.06
CA LEU A 21 -0.35 0.90 6.84
C LEU A 21 -0.76 1.13 8.30
N GLY A 22 -0.39 2.27 8.90
CA GLY A 22 -0.86 2.65 10.22
C GLY A 22 -2.37 2.87 10.29
N VAL A 23 -2.97 3.49 9.27
CA VAL A 23 -4.42 3.65 9.15
C VAL A 23 -5.11 2.28 9.05
N LEU A 24 -4.62 1.39 8.19
CA LEU A 24 -5.17 0.04 8.01
C LEU A 24 -5.02 -0.81 9.28
N PHE A 25 -3.89 -0.68 9.98
CA PHE A 25 -3.69 -1.36 11.26
C PHE A 25 -4.70 -0.89 12.32
N ALA A 26 -5.09 0.39 12.32
CA ALA A 26 -6.13 0.89 13.21
C ALA A 26 -7.53 0.35 12.86
N SER A 27 -7.79 0.00 11.59
CA SER A 27 -9.02 -0.64 11.12
C SER A 27 -9.05 -2.16 11.38
N PHE A 28 -7.88 -2.79 11.48
CA PHE A 28 -7.75 -4.25 11.61
C PHE A 28 -8.57 -4.90 12.75
N PRO A 29 -8.72 -4.32 13.97
CA PRO A 29 -9.55 -4.92 15.01
C PRO A 29 -11.03 -5.08 14.62
N TYR A 30 -11.54 -4.21 13.74
CA TYR A 30 -12.91 -4.26 13.23
C TYR A 30 -13.06 -5.34 12.15
N ASP A 31 -12.04 -5.51 11.31
CA ASP A 31 -12.04 -6.49 10.22
C ASP A 31 -11.79 -7.93 10.69
N TYR A 32 -11.04 -8.10 11.79
CA TYR A 32 -10.51 -9.40 12.19
C TYR A 32 -11.59 -10.48 12.38
N ASN A 33 -12.64 -10.17 13.15
CA ASN A 33 -13.73 -11.12 13.42
C ASN A 33 -14.75 -11.22 12.28
N VAL A 34 -14.67 -10.30 11.30
CA VAL A 34 -15.46 -10.36 10.08
C VAL A 34 -14.83 -11.35 9.09
N LEU A 35 -13.50 -11.40 9.01
CA LEU A 35 -12.77 -12.19 8.02
C LEU A 35 -12.18 -13.50 8.56
N TRP A 36 -11.49 -13.45 9.69
CA TRP A 36 -10.52 -14.48 10.09
C TRP A 36 -11.01 -15.43 11.17
N THR A 37 -11.94 -14.97 12.01
CA THR A 37 -12.46 -15.76 13.13
C THR A 37 -13.98 -15.77 13.15
N THR A 38 -14.54 -16.86 13.67
CA THR A 38 -15.96 -16.92 14.06
C THR A 38 -15.99 -17.04 15.58
N PRO A 39 -16.56 -16.07 16.31
CA PRO A 39 -16.72 -16.19 17.75
C PRO A 39 -17.62 -17.36 18.11
N PRO A 40 -17.54 -17.90 19.35
CA PRO A 40 -18.47 -18.92 19.80
C PRO A 40 -19.91 -18.41 19.73
N ASN A 41 -20.81 -19.19 19.13
CA ASN A 41 -22.24 -18.91 19.16
C ASN A 41 -22.75 -19.06 20.60
N LEU A 42 -23.05 -17.93 21.24
CA LEU A 42 -23.63 -17.90 22.60
C LEU A 42 -25.15 -18.08 22.59
N ILE A 43 -25.80 -17.80 21.44
CA ILE A 43 -27.25 -17.84 21.27
C ILE A 43 -27.59 -18.72 20.05
N PRO A 44 -28.35 -19.81 20.21
CA PRO A 44 -28.79 -20.63 19.09
C PRO A 44 -29.61 -19.82 18.08
N GLY A 45 -29.28 -19.95 16.78
CA GLY A 45 -30.01 -19.29 15.70
C GLY A 45 -29.63 -17.82 15.42
N VAL A 46 -28.67 -17.26 16.16
CA VAL A 46 -28.10 -15.93 15.89
C VAL A 46 -26.69 -16.10 15.32
N ASP A 47 -26.34 -15.35 14.29
CA ASP A 47 -24.96 -15.32 13.79
C ASP A 47 -24.02 -14.70 14.83
N ALA A 48 -23.01 -15.46 15.28
CA ALA A 48 -21.95 -14.97 16.16
C ALA A 48 -21.22 -13.74 15.62
N ARG A 49 -21.20 -13.51 14.29
CA ARG A 49 -20.55 -12.35 13.69
C ARG A 49 -21.41 -11.10 13.65
N ALA A 50 -22.70 -11.19 13.90
CA ALA A 50 -23.64 -10.05 13.91
C ALA A 50 -23.11 -8.82 14.69
N PRO A 51 -22.60 -8.93 15.93
CA PRO A 51 -22.07 -7.76 16.65
C PRO A 51 -20.83 -7.17 15.99
N TYR A 52 -20.00 -7.97 15.33
CA TYR A 52 -18.78 -7.50 14.67
C TYR A 52 -19.08 -6.79 13.35
N TYR A 53 -20.07 -7.25 12.59
CA TYR A 53 -20.59 -6.48 11.44
C TYR A 53 -21.11 -5.12 11.87
N GLN A 54 -21.82 -5.05 13.00
CA GLN A 54 -22.32 -3.78 13.54
C GLN A 54 -21.17 -2.84 13.93
N MET A 55 -20.16 -3.35 14.66
CA MET A 55 -18.99 -2.55 15.03
C MET A 55 -18.24 -2.00 13.82
N LEU A 56 -18.03 -2.83 12.79
CA LEU A 56 -17.40 -2.40 11.54
C LEU A 56 -18.24 -1.34 10.83
N GLU A 57 -19.55 -1.55 10.72
CA GLU A 57 -20.45 -0.59 10.07
C GLU A 57 -20.48 0.77 10.78
N ASP A 58 -20.55 0.76 12.11
CA ASP A 58 -20.53 1.98 12.93
C ASP A 58 -19.21 2.73 12.77
N HIS A 59 -18.08 2.00 12.73
CA HIS A 59 -16.77 2.55 12.47
C HIS A 59 -16.67 3.21 11.08
N LEU A 60 -17.15 2.53 10.03
CA LEU A 60 -17.14 3.05 8.66
C LEU A 60 -18.03 4.30 8.52
N LYS A 61 -19.20 4.30 9.14
CA LYS A 61 -20.10 5.46 9.19
C LYS A 61 -19.45 6.64 9.92
N PHE A 62 -18.77 6.38 11.03
CA PHE A 62 -18.03 7.39 11.78
C PHE A 62 -16.91 8.01 10.93
N ILE A 63 -16.12 7.20 10.22
CA ILE A 63 -15.07 7.69 9.32
C ILE A 63 -15.68 8.51 8.17
N HIS A 64 -16.76 8.03 7.55
CA HIS A 64 -17.38 8.73 6.43
C HIS A 64 -18.03 10.05 6.85
N ALA A 65 -18.58 10.13 8.06
CA ALA A 65 -19.13 11.36 8.64
C ALA A 65 -18.07 12.34 9.16
N SER A 66 -16.80 11.93 9.16
CA SER A 66 -15.71 12.76 9.70
C SER A 66 -15.50 14.03 8.86
N PRO A 67 -14.94 15.11 9.46
CA PRO A 67 -14.71 16.37 8.73
C PRO A 67 -13.90 16.17 7.45
N PRO A 68 -14.23 16.87 6.34
CA PRO A 68 -13.60 16.67 5.04
C PRO A 68 -12.08 16.92 5.04
N LEU A 69 -11.56 17.59 6.07
CA LEU A 69 -10.14 17.78 6.30
C LEU A 69 -9.37 16.44 6.35
N ILE A 70 -9.92 15.40 7.00
CA ILE A 70 -9.25 14.10 7.15
C ILE A 70 -9.05 13.44 5.79
N SER A 71 -10.09 13.41 4.97
CA SER A 71 -10.01 12.89 3.59
C SER A 71 -9.01 13.70 2.73
N ARG A 72 -8.97 15.03 2.88
CA ARG A 72 -7.99 15.86 2.15
C ARG A 72 -6.55 15.55 2.55
N ILE A 73 -6.29 15.36 3.84
CA ILE A 73 -4.96 14.96 4.33
C ILE A 73 -4.55 13.62 3.72
N LEU A 74 -5.46 12.63 3.71
CA LEU A 74 -5.19 11.33 3.07
C LEU A 74 -4.79 11.49 1.61
N HIS A 75 -5.55 12.25 0.81
CA HIS A 75 -5.21 12.49 -0.59
C HIS A 75 -3.88 13.21 -0.79
N ILE A 76 -3.52 14.15 0.09
CA ILE A 76 -2.19 14.82 0.05
C ILE A 76 -1.08 13.80 0.30
N VAL A 77 -1.28 12.87 1.24
CA VAL A 77 -0.31 11.80 1.52
C VAL A 77 -0.18 10.85 0.32
N ILE A 78 -1.29 10.51 -0.36
CA ILE A 78 -1.26 9.74 -1.62
C ILE A 78 -0.47 10.48 -2.70
N ALA A 79 -0.77 11.76 -2.90
CA ALA A 79 -0.10 12.59 -3.89
C ALA A 79 1.40 12.72 -3.60
N THR A 80 1.79 12.76 -2.32
CA THR A 80 3.19 12.78 -1.90
C THR A 80 3.90 11.48 -2.27
N GLY A 81 3.27 10.33 -2.05
CA GLY A 81 3.79 9.02 -2.48
C GLY A 81 3.99 8.95 -3.99
N LEU A 82 2.99 9.39 -4.75
CA LEU A 82 3.05 9.44 -6.21
C LEU A 82 4.16 10.37 -6.71
N LEU A 83 4.33 11.53 -6.07
CA LEU A 83 5.42 12.47 -6.37
C LEU A 83 6.79 11.82 -6.15
N GLY A 84 6.95 11.01 -5.11
CA GLY A 84 8.16 10.23 -4.87
C GLY A 84 8.49 9.30 -6.05
N PHE A 85 7.51 8.55 -6.55
CA PHE A 85 7.68 7.69 -7.73
C PHE A 85 8.01 8.48 -9.00
N ILE A 86 7.29 9.56 -9.29
CA ILE A 86 7.56 10.42 -10.46
C ILE A 86 8.99 10.97 -10.39
N THR A 87 9.44 11.39 -9.21
CA THR A 87 10.79 11.92 -8.99
C THR A 87 11.86 10.86 -9.30
N LYS A 88 11.63 9.60 -8.91
CA LYS A 88 12.56 8.49 -9.22
C LYS A 88 12.57 8.12 -10.71
N LEU A 89 11.43 8.18 -11.38
CA LEU A 89 11.30 7.79 -12.80
C LEU A 89 11.85 8.83 -13.78
N TYR A 90 12.21 10.04 -13.33
CA TYR A 90 12.74 11.08 -14.22
C TYR A 90 14.15 10.76 -14.78
N LYS A 91 14.97 10.00 -14.05
CA LYS A 91 16.29 9.52 -14.51
C LYS A 91 16.59 8.10 -14.00
N PRO A 92 15.97 7.06 -14.58
CA PRO A 92 16.13 5.70 -14.10
C PRO A 92 17.42 5.06 -14.62
N SER A 93 18.08 4.27 -13.77
CA SER A 93 18.98 3.19 -14.22
C SER A 93 18.16 1.92 -14.48
N GLU A 94 18.64 0.99 -15.32
CA GLU A 94 17.88 -0.21 -15.71
C GLU A 94 17.43 -1.06 -14.50
N ALA A 95 18.31 -1.26 -13.51
CA ALA A 95 17.96 -1.99 -12.28
C ALA A 95 16.92 -1.24 -11.43
N ASN A 96 17.03 0.08 -11.32
CA ASN A 96 16.08 0.91 -10.59
C ASN A 96 14.70 0.92 -11.27
N LEU A 97 14.66 0.84 -12.61
CA LEU A 97 13.41 0.83 -13.39
C LEU A 97 12.50 -0.35 -13.00
N LEU A 98 13.06 -1.55 -12.80
CA LEU A 98 12.28 -2.73 -12.44
C LEU A 98 11.65 -2.59 -11.04
N PHE A 99 12.45 -2.21 -10.04
CA PHE A 99 11.97 -2.06 -8.67
C PHE A 99 11.02 -0.89 -8.50
N ASP A 100 11.35 0.28 -9.06
CA ASP A 100 10.50 1.48 -8.98
C ASP A 100 9.25 1.35 -9.84
N GLY A 101 9.35 0.73 -11.02
CA GLY A 101 8.21 0.45 -11.90
C GLY A 101 7.22 -0.54 -11.25
N ALA A 102 7.71 -1.67 -10.72
CA ALA A 102 6.85 -2.63 -10.01
C ALA A 102 6.22 -2.00 -8.75
N SER A 103 6.99 -1.22 -7.99
CA SER A 103 6.47 -0.50 -6.83
C SER A 103 5.38 0.51 -7.22
N LEU A 104 5.55 1.24 -8.32
CA LEU A 104 4.55 2.18 -8.81
C LEU A 104 3.26 1.44 -9.23
N VAL A 105 3.37 0.30 -9.93
CA VAL A 105 2.20 -0.50 -10.31
C VAL A 105 1.43 -0.99 -9.09
N LEU A 106 2.12 -1.53 -8.07
CA LEU A 106 1.48 -1.92 -6.81
C LEU A 106 0.83 -0.74 -6.10
N TYR A 107 1.50 0.41 -6.08
CA TYR A 107 0.95 1.63 -5.49
C TYR A 107 -0.32 2.10 -6.22
N MET A 108 -0.31 2.11 -7.55
CA MET A 108 -1.48 2.48 -8.36
C MET A 108 -2.63 1.49 -8.23
N CYS A 109 -2.34 0.19 -8.08
CA CYS A 109 -3.32 -0.82 -7.73
C CYS A 109 -3.95 -0.50 -6.37
N GLY A 110 -3.14 -0.13 -5.37
CA GLY A 110 -3.62 0.29 -4.06
C GLY A 110 -4.52 1.54 -4.12
N VAL A 111 -4.13 2.55 -4.90
CA VAL A 111 -4.97 3.74 -5.15
C VAL A 111 -6.30 3.35 -5.81
N THR A 112 -6.28 2.40 -6.73
CA THR A 112 -7.50 1.91 -7.39
C THR A 112 -8.42 1.21 -6.39
N VAL A 113 -7.90 0.31 -5.55
CA VAL A 113 -8.67 -0.36 -4.47
C VAL A 113 -9.24 0.67 -3.50
N TYR A 114 -8.45 1.68 -3.11
CA TYR A 114 -8.91 2.76 -2.24
C TYR A 114 -10.10 3.52 -2.84
N ILE A 115 -10.00 3.97 -4.09
CA ILE A 115 -11.06 4.76 -4.73
C ILE A 115 -12.28 3.89 -5.07
N ALA A 116 -12.06 2.74 -5.69
CA ALA A 116 -13.12 1.90 -6.24
C ALA A 116 -13.85 1.08 -5.17
N ASN A 117 -13.14 0.63 -4.13
CA ASN A 117 -13.72 -0.27 -3.13
C ASN A 117 -13.97 0.47 -1.81
N ILE A 118 -12.94 1.10 -1.24
CA ILE A 118 -13.03 1.68 0.11
C ILE A 118 -13.91 2.95 0.11
N VAL A 119 -13.60 3.93 -0.73
CA VAL A 119 -14.37 5.20 -0.79
C VAL A 119 -15.81 4.98 -1.23
N LYS A 120 -16.03 4.16 -2.27
CA LYS A 120 -17.39 3.84 -2.72
C LYS A 120 -18.14 3.01 -1.68
N GLY A 121 -17.52 1.99 -1.10
CA GLY A 121 -18.17 1.13 -0.10
C GLY A 121 -18.55 1.90 1.17
N MET A 122 -17.72 2.84 1.64
CA MET A 122 -18.10 3.73 2.75
C MET A 122 -19.33 4.58 2.44
N ARG A 123 -19.49 5.07 1.19
CA ARG A 123 -20.70 5.79 0.77
C ARG A 123 -21.92 4.88 0.83
N VAL A 124 -21.82 3.67 0.26
CA VAL A 124 -22.89 2.66 0.26
C VAL A 124 -23.34 2.35 1.70
N VAL A 125 -22.39 2.01 2.57
CA VAL A 125 -22.63 1.73 4.00
C VAL A 125 -23.32 2.89 4.70
N THR A 126 -22.88 4.13 4.46
CA THR A 126 -23.48 5.31 5.09
C THR A 126 -24.91 5.56 4.62
N SER A 127 -25.19 5.36 3.34
CA SER A 127 -26.54 5.48 2.79
C SER A 127 -27.47 4.31 3.14
N GLY A 128 -26.94 3.18 3.64
CA GLY A 128 -27.73 2.00 4.01
C GLY A 128 -28.38 1.27 2.83
N ILE A 129 -27.91 1.51 1.62
CA ILE A 129 -28.48 1.04 0.34
C ILE A 129 -27.84 -0.27 -0.15
N TYR A 130 -27.60 -1.19 0.77
CA TYR A 130 -27.05 -2.50 0.41
C TYR A 130 -27.88 -3.14 -0.72
N GLY A 131 -27.19 -3.54 -1.80
CA GLY A 131 -27.80 -4.15 -2.97
C GLY A 131 -28.64 -3.25 -3.89
N ASN A 132 -28.44 -1.92 -3.87
CA ASN A 132 -29.13 -1.02 -4.81
C ASN A 132 -28.39 -0.89 -6.16
N PRO A 133 -28.94 -1.40 -7.29
CA PRO A 133 -28.29 -1.39 -8.60
C PRO A 133 -27.81 -0.02 -9.10
N ALA A 134 -28.47 1.07 -8.70
CA ALA A 134 -28.10 2.41 -9.14
C ALA A 134 -26.79 2.93 -8.52
N LEU A 135 -26.32 2.30 -7.43
CA LEU A 135 -25.20 2.79 -6.61
C LEU A 135 -24.16 1.69 -6.30
N THR A 136 -24.48 0.42 -6.55
CA THR A 136 -23.58 -0.74 -6.39
C THR A 136 -23.26 -1.43 -7.72
N GLU A 137 -22.93 -0.64 -8.77
CA GLU A 137 -22.41 -1.20 -10.03
C GLU A 137 -21.17 -2.08 -9.74
N GLY A 138 -21.31 -3.39 -9.95
CA GLY A 138 -20.23 -4.37 -9.76
C GLY A 138 -20.22 -5.11 -8.42
N GLN A 139 -21.18 -4.90 -7.51
CA GLN A 139 -21.36 -5.74 -6.30
C GLN A 139 -22.46 -6.77 -6.51
N VAL A 140 -22.19 -7.71 -7.41
CA VAL A 140 -23.01 -8.91 -7.62
C VAL A 140 -22.28 -10.11 -7.05
N ASP A 141 -23.00 -11.00 -6.38
CA ASP A 141 -22.46 -12.27 -5.92
C ASP A 141 -22.24 -13.23 -7.11
N ASP A 142 -21.67 -14.41 -6.85
CA ASP A 142 -21.39 -15.42 -7.88
C ASP A 142 -22.66 -15.91 -8.60
N SER A 143 -23.86 -15.64 -8.07
CA SER A 143 -25.15 -15.98 -8.67
C SER A 143 -25.79 -14.83 -9.46
N GLY A 144 -25.15 -13.66 -9.49
CA GLY A 144 -25.66 -12.45 -10.15
C GLY A 144 -26.70 -11.71 -9.30
N ASP A 145 -26.87 -12.09 -8.03
CA ASP A 145 -27.75 -11.40 -7.08
C ASP A 145 -26.97 -10.31 -6.34
N TYR A 146 -27.69 -9.33 -5.80
CA TYR A 146 -27.07 -8.18 -5.16
C TYR A 146 -26.47 -8.56 -3.80
N LEU A 147 -25.28 -8.02 -3.50
CA LEU A 147 -24.59 -8.33 -2.24
C LEU A 147 -25.43 -7.96 -1.01
N SER A 148 -25.52 -8.89 -0.06
CA SER A 148 -26.11 -8.64 1.26
C SER A 148 -25.30 -7.60 2.04
N ARG A 149 -25.88 -7.05 3.12
CA ARG A 149 -25.17 -6.15 4.06
C ARG A 149 -23.87 -6.79 4.55
N GLU A 150 -23.95 -8.03 4.99
CA GLU A 150 -22.80 -8.75 5.58
C GLU A 150 -21.72 -8.99 4.55
N ASP A 151 -22.09 -9.39 3.32
CA ASP A 151 -21.12 -9.60 2.25
C ASP A 151 -20.48 -8.29 1.81
N SER A 152 -21.24 -7.20 1.79
CA SER A 152 -20.71 -5.87 1.48
C SER A 152 -19.64 -5.45 2.50
N LEU A 153 -19.90 -5.73 3.78
CA LEU A 153 -18.95 -5.46 4.87
C LEU A 153 -17.72 -6.38 4.79
N LYS A 154 -17.88 -7.67 4.44
CA LYS A 154 -16.74 -8.58 4.18
C LYS A 154 -15.88 -8.10 3.03
N VAL A 155 -16.47 -7.64 1.92
CA VAL A 155 -15.75 -7.13 0.76
C VAL A 155 -14.94 -5.87 1.12
N LEU A 156 -15.50 -5.00 1.97
CA LEU A 156 -14.78 -3.84 2.49
C LEU A 156 -13.60 -4.23 3.37
N ALA A 157 -13.82 -5.09 4.37
CA ALA A 157 -12.74 -5.60 5.23
C ALA A 157 -11.65 -6.32 4.41
N ALA A 158 -12.04 -7.09 3.40
CA ALA A 158 -11.10 -7.76 2.50
C ALA A 158 -10.31 -6.74 1.65
N SER A 159 -10.94 -5.65 1.24
CA SER A 159 -10.26 -4.57 0.49
C SER A 159 -9.18 -3.89 1.33
N ASP A 160 -9.40 -3.68 2.62
CA ASP A 160 -8.39 -3.15 3.55
C ASP A 160 -7.20 -4.11 3.68
N THR A 161 -7.47 -5.42 3.77
CA THR A 161 -6.42 -6.46 3.79
C THR A 161 -5.63 -6.50 2.47
N ILE A 162 -6.31 -6.45 1.32
CA ILE A 162 -5.66 -6.42 -0.01
C ILE A 162 -4.78 -5.17 -0.12
N LEU A 163 -5.30 -4.00 0.28
CA LEU A 163 -4.54 -2.75 0.26
C LEU A 163 -3.30 -2.85 1.14
N ALA A 164 -3.40 -3.44 2.34
CA ALA A 164 -2.25 -3.66 3.21
C ALA A 164 -1.17 -4.52 2.55
N LEU A 165 -1.56 -5.62 1.88
CA LEU A 165 -0.63 -6.49 1.16
C LEU A 165 0.07 -5.76 0.00
N LEU A 166 -0.67 -4.96 -0.77
CA LEU A 166 -0.09 -4.15 -1.85
C LEU A 166 0.95 -3.15 -1.31
N LEU A 167 0.64 -2.46 -0.20
CA LEU A 167 1.55 -1.49 0.43
C LEU A 167 2.77 -2.16 1.08
N VAL A 168 2.62 -3.33 1.71
CA VAL A 168 3.76 -4.14 2.18
C VAL A 168 4.63 -4.56 1.00
N GLY A 169 4.03 -4.95 -0.13
CA GLY A 169 4.75 -5.23 -1.38
C GLY A 169 5.60 -4.04 -1.84
N VAL A 170 5.06 -2.82 -1.78
CA VAL A 170 5.82 -1.59 -2.05
C VAL A 170 7.03 -1.48 -1.12
N LEU A 171 6.86 -1.64 0.19
CA LEU A 171 7.98 -1.56 1.14
C LEU A 171 9.05 -2.61 0.88
N ILE A 172 8.66 -3.85 0.57
CA ILE A 172 9.60 -4.93 0.24
C ILE A 172 10.42 -4.59 -1.00
N LEU A 173 9.79 -4.07 -2.06
CA LEU A 173 10.49 -3.68 -3.28
C LEU A 173 11.42 -2.49 -3.05
N GLN A 174 10.99 -1.49 -2.26
CA GLN A 174 11.83 -0.34 -1.92
C GLN A 174 13.04 -0.76 -1.05
N ALA A 175 12.86 -1.71 -0.13
CA ALA A 175 13.97 -2.30 0.63
C ALA A 175 14.90 -3.14 -0.25
N GLY A 176 14.34 -3.92 -1.19
CA GLY A 176 15.11 -4.68 -2.19
C GLY A 176 15.96 -3.77 -3.07
N GLN A 177 15.40 -2.66 -3.53
CA GLN A 177 16.13 -1.64 -4.28
C GLN A 177 17.27 -1.03 -3.45
N TRP A 178 17.02 -0.71 -2.18
CA TRP A 178 18.06 -0.20 -1.29
C TRP A 178 19.20 -1.20 -1.12
N TYR A 179 18.89 -2.48 -0.91
CA TYR A 179 19.89 -3.54 -0.80
C TYR A 179 20.70 -3.71 -2.09
N ALA A 180 20.04 -3.72 -3.25
CA ALA A 180 20.69 -3.82 -4.56
C ALA A 180 21.65 -2.65 -4.80
N ASN A 181 21.19 -1.41 -4.54
CA ASN A 181 22.01 -0.21 -4.68
C ASN A 181 23.19 -0.19 -3.70
N LYS A 182 22.99 -0.68 -2.48
CA LYS A 182 24.07 -0.76 -1.48
C LYS A 182 25.15 -1.74 -1.93
N LYS A 183 24.76 -2.90 -2.45
CA LYS A 183 25.69 -3.90 -2.98
C LYS A 183 26.47 -3.37 -4.19
N GLU A 184 25.80 -2.69 -5.13
CA GLU A 184 26.46 -2.08 -6.29
C GLU A 184 27.49 -1.01 -5.87
N ALA A 185 27.15 -0.19 -4.87
CA ALA A 185 28.07 0.82 -4.34
C ALA A 185 29.33 0.20 -3.69
N ASP A 186 29.15 -0.89 -2.92
CA ASP A 186 30.27 -1.58 -2.26
C ASP A 186 31.19 -2.25 -3.31
N GLU A 187 30.64 -2.81 -4.40
CA GLU A 187 31.41 -3.39 -5.50
C GLU A 187 32.23 -2.33 -6.27
N ILE A 188 31.65 -1.15 -6.52
CA ILE A 188 32.36 -0.02 -7.16
C ILE A 188 33.51 0.47 -6.28
N GLU A 189 33.30 0.61 -4.96
CA GLU A 189 34.35 1.06 -4.03
C GLU A 189 35.54 0.08 -3.99
N GLU A 190 35.29 -1.23 -4.04
CA GLU A 190 36.36 -2.22 -4.16
C GLU A 190 37.13 -2.11 -5.49
N MET A 191 36.43 -1.86 -6.59
CA MET A 191 37.05 -1.69 -7.90
C MET A 191 37.94 -0.44 -7.94
N ASP A 192 37.49 0.67 -7.37
CA ASP A 192 38.24 1.91 -7.27
C ASP A 192 39.48 1.76 -6.40
N LYS A 193 39.37 1.12 -5.22
CA LYS A 193 40.53 0.79 -4.36
C LYS A 193 41.57 -0.07 -5.10
N LYS A 194 41.13 -1.07 -5.86
CA LYS A 194 42.03 -1.94 -6.65
C LYS A 194 42.72 -1.15 -7.77
N HIS A 195 42.00 -0.23 -8.42
CA HIS A 195 42.53 0.60 -9.49
C HIS A 195 43.55 1.63 -8.99
N ASP A 196 43.27 2.30 -7.87
CA ASP A 196 44.19 3.25 -7.25
C ASP A 196 45.45 2.56 -6.73
N THR A 197 45.31 1.38 -6.12
CA THR A 197 46.46 0.54 -5.72
C THR A 197 47.33 0.17 -6.93
N LYS A 198 46.72 -0.28 -8.04
CA LYS A 198 47.45 -0.59 -9.28
C LYS A 198 48.15 0.63 -9.87
N LYS A 199 47.52 1.80 -9.86
CA LYS A 199 48.10 3.07 -10.33
C LYS A 199 49.29 3.52 -9.47
N ALA A 200 49.20 3.37 -8.15
CA ALA A 200 50.29 3.69 -7.23
C ALA A 200 51.53 2.80 -7.50
N LEU A 201 51.32 1.49 -7.61
CA LEU A 201 52.39 0.52 -7.92
C LEU A 201 53.05 0.78 -9.29
N GLN A 202 52.27 1.18 -10.30
CA GLN A 202 52.84 1.55 -11.61
C GLN A 202 53.65 2.85 -11.58
N LYS A 203 53.28 3.82 -10.74
CA LYS A 203 54.05 5.06 -10.56
C LYS A 203 55.37 4.81 -9.83
N GLU A 204 55.40 3.91 -8.84
CA GLU A 204 56.65 3.52 -8.18
C GLU A 204 57.61 2.81 -9.14
N LYS A 205 57.10 1.87 -9.96
CA LYS A 205 57.92 1.17 -10.97
C LYS A 205 58.51 2.07 -12.06
N LYS A 206 57.94 3.25 -12.31
CA LYS A 206 58.48 4.23 -13.28
C LYS A 206 59.53 5.18 -12.69
N LYS A 207 59.71 5.19 -11.36
CA LYS A 207 60.68 6.04 -10.66
C LYS A 207 61.98 5.31 -10.30
N GLN A 208 62.01 3.98 -10.39
CA GLN A 208 63.23 3.16 -10.38
C GLN A 208 63.75 2.99 -11.80
#